data_AF-A0A0Q5VNL5-F1
#
_entry.id   AF-A0A0Q5VNL5-F1
#
_cell.length_a   1.000
_cell.length_b   1.000
_cell.length_c   1.000
_cell.angle_alpha   90.00
_cell.angle_beta   90.00
_cell.angle_gamma   90.00
#
_symmetry.space_group_name_H-M   'P 1'
#
loop_
_entity.id
_entity.type
_entity.pdbx_description
1 polymer ?
#
loop_
_entity_poly.entity_id
_entity_poly.type
_entity_poly.pdbx_seq_one_letter_code
_entity_poly.pdbx_strand_id
1 'polypeptide(L)' 'MATQRFLTLDDVAEILNVSWSQAYALVRRKDLIAIQIGGRGQWRVENEELERFIAQKYAEARGSTPPPVSADDEDARTS' A
#
# COMPACT_ATOMS: atom_id res chain seq x y z
N MET A 1 0.83 19.91 8.55
CA MET A 1 1.93 19.60 7.61
C MET A 1 1.38 18.73 6.50
N ALA A 2 1.78 18.93 5.25
CA ALA A 2 1.28 18.12 4.14
C ALA A 2 1.92 16.72 4.19
N THR A 3 1.13 15.67 4.44
CA THR A 3 1.59 14.28 4.33
C THR A 3 1.83 13.95 2.86
N GLN A 4 3.00 13.42 2.53
CA GLN A 4 3.31 13.00 1.16
C GLN A 4 2.43 11.81 0.78
N ARG A 5 1.56 12.00 -0.22
CA ARG A 5 0.58 10.99 -0.64
C ARG A 5 1.22 9.77 -1.31
N PHE A 6 2.29 9.97 -2.07
CA PHE A 6 2.97 8.91 -2.82
C PHE A 6 4.41 8.73 -2.36
N LEU A 7 4.77 7.51 -2.02
CA LEU A 7 6.09 7.07 -1.58
C LEU A 7 6.85 6.43 -2.73
N THR A 8 8.16 6.63 -2.75
CA THR A 8 9.07 5.86 -3.61
C THR A 8 9.32 4.48 -3.01
N LEU A 9 9.90 3.56 -3.79
CA LEU A 9 10.30 2.26 -3.25
C LEU A 9 11.43 2.37 -2.21
N ASP A 10 12.28 3.38 -2.34
CA ASP A 10 13.29 3.71 -1.34
C ASP A 10 12.64 4.13 -0.02
N ASP A 11 11.67 5.06 -0.05
CA ASP A 11 10.93 5.47 1.16
C ASP A 11 10.23 4.26 1.82
N VAL A 12 9.60 3.39 1.02
CA VAL A 12 8.92 2.18 1.53
C VAL A 12 9.92 1.22 2.17
N ALA A 13 11.09 1.04 1.55
CA ALA A 13 12.14 0.19 2.08
C ALA A 13 12.65 0.71 3.44
N GLU A 14 12.83 2.03 3.57
CA GLU A 14 13.19 2.67 4.83
C GLU A 14 12.10 2.48 5.91
N ILE A 15 10.83 2.74 5.58
CA ILE A 15 9.71 2.64 6.53
C ILE A 15 9.54 1.21 7.05
N LEU A 16 9.61 0.22 6.16
CA LEU A 16 9.47 -1.19 6.52
C LEU A 16 10.77 -1.79 7.07
N ASN A 17 11.88 -1.04 7.05
CA ASN A 17 13.21 -1.48 7.42
C ASN A 17 13.64 -2.77 6.69
N VAL A 18 13.48 -2.77 5.36
CA VAL A 18 13.83 -3.87 4.45
C VAL A 18 14.74 -3.38 3.33
N SER A 19 15.31 -4.29 2.54
CA SER A 19 16.05 -3.88 1.34
C SER A 19 15.12 -3.34 0.25
N TRP A 20 15.64 -2.45 -0.60
CA TRP A 20 14.94 -1.98 -1.79
C TRP A 20 14.43 -3.14 -2.67
N SER A 21 15.26 -4.17 -2.84
CA SER A 21 14.90 -5.37 -3.61
C SER A 21 13.71 -6.12 -3.00
N GLN A 22 13.57 -6.15 -1.67
CA GLN A 22 12.41 -6.72 -1.00
C GLN A 22 11.15 -5.86 -1.22
N ALA A 23 11.25 -4.54 -1.07
CA ALA A 23 10.15 -3.62 -1.36
C ALA A 23 9.68 -3.75 -2.83
N TYR A 24 10.61 -3.79 -3.79
CA TYR A 24 10.31 -4.03 -5.19
C TYR A 24 9.63 -5.39 -5.42
N ALA A 25 10.07 -6.45 -4.74
CA ALA A 25 9.48 -7.77 -4.87
C ALA A 25 8.03 -7.81 -4.37
N LEU A 26 7.67 -7.04 -3.32
CA LEU A 26 6.28 -6.91 -2.86
C LEU A 26 5.39 -6.31 -3.97
N VAL A 27 5.85 -5.22 -4.58
CA VAL A 27 5.12 -4.58 -5.69
C VAL A 27 5.04 -5.48 -6.92
N ARG A 28 6.15 -6.14 -7.29
CA ARG A 28 6.22 -7.07 -8.43
C ARG A 28 5.22 -8.23 -8.28
N ARG A 29 5.05 -8.74 -7.05
CA ARG A 29 4.12 -9.83 -6.71
C ARG A 29 2.68 -9.35 -6.51
N LYS A 30 2.45 -8.03 -6.53
CA LYS A 30 1.18 -7.37 -6.20
C LYS A 30 0.73 -7.57 -4.74
N ASP A 31 1.67 -7.92 -3.85
CA ASP A 31 1.42 -7.95 -2.40
C ASP A 31 1.26 -6.53 -1.84
N LEU A 32 1.93 -5.56 -2.46
CA LEU A 32 1.80 -4.13 -2.16
C LEU A 32 1.37 -3.40 -3.43
N ILE A 33 0.24 -2.69 -3.38
CA ILE A 33 -0.31 -1.96 -4.51
C ILE A 33 0.54 -0.72 -4.79
N ALA A 34 0.96 -0.58 -6.05
CA ALA A 34 1.74 0.55 -6.51
C ALA A 34 1.37 0.89 -7.94
N ILE A 35 1.52 2.17 -8.30
CA ILE A 35 1.37 2.66 -9.67
C ILE A 35 2.74 2.84 -10.31
N GLN A 36 2.84 2.51 -11.59
CA GLN A 36 4.03 2.83 -12.38
C GLN A 36 3.81 4.19 -13.06
N ILE A 37 4.66 5.15 -12.73
CA ILE A 37 4.62 6.48 -13.35
C ILE A 37 5.64 6.51 -14.50
N GLY A 38 5.16 6.68 -15.72
CA GLY A 38 6.00 6.80 -16.91
C GLY A 38 6.73 5.50 -17.31
N GLY A 39 7.77 5.62 -18.14
CA GLY A 39 8.38 4.50 -18.87
C GLY A 39 9.71 3.96 -18.33
N ARG A 40 10.06 4.17 -17.05
CA ARG A 40 11.40 3.82 -16.51
C ARG A 40 11.41 3.06 -15.18
N GLY A 41 10.39 2.27 -14.90
CA GLY A 41 10.39 1.49 -13.65
C GLY A 41 10.25 2.35 -12.39
N GLN A 42 9.72 3.57 -12.51
CA GLN A 42 9.39 4.41 -11.37
C GLN A 42 8.07 3.95 -10.78
N TRP A 43 8.15 3.26 -9.66
CA TRP A 43 6.98 2.84 -8.89
C TRP A 43 6.68 3.89 -7.81
N ARG A 44 5.39 4.09 -7.56
CA ARG A 44 4.88 4.93 -6.49
C ARG A 44 3.85 4.15 -5.70
N VAL A 45 4.04 4.08 -4.40
CA VAL A 45 3.12 3.44 -3.46
C VAL A 45 2.31 4.55 -2.81
N GLU A 46 1.00 4.44 -2.78
CA GLU A 46 0.18 5.38 -2.02
C GLU A 46 0.36 5.11 -0.52
N ASN A 47 0.47 6.16 0.29
CA ASN A 47 0.70 6.00 1.73
C ASN A 47 -0.41 5.15 2.39
N GLU A 48 -1.66 5.34 1.99
CA GLU A 48 -2.78 4.55 2.48
C GLU A 48 -2.65 3.06 2.11
N GLU A 49 -2.14 2.72 0.93
CA GLU A 49 -1.93 1.33 0.51
C GLU A 49 -0.81 0.66 1.31
N LEU A 50 0.25 1.40 1.67
CA LEU A 50 1.28 0.90 2.58
C LEU A 50 0.71 0.60 3.97
N GLU A 51 -0.10 1.52 4.52
CA GLU A 51 -0.75 1.33 5.82
C GLU A 51 -1.71 0.14 5.80
N ARG A 52 -2.50 -0.03 4.73
CA ARG A 52 -3.37 -1.20 4.53
C ARG A 52 -2.57 -2.50 4.51
N PHE A 53 -1.45 -2.53 3.78
CA PHE A 53 -0.57 -3.69 3.75
C PHE A 53 -0.03 -4.05 5.15
N ILE A 54 0.42 -3.05 5.91
CA ILE A 54 0.90 -3.23 7.28
C ILE A 54 -0.21 -3.79 8.18
N ALA A 55 -1.42 -3.21 8.10
CA ALA A 55 -2.58 -3.68 8.86
C ALA A 55 -2.94 -5.13 8.51
N GLN A 56 -2.93 -5.49 7.23
CA GLN A 56 -3.16 -6.86 6.78
C GLN A 56 -2.12 -7.82 7.34
N LYS A 57 -0.83 -7.45 7.33
CA LYS A 57 0.25 -8.28 7.88
C LYS A 57 0.12 -8.47 9.39
N TYR A 58 -0.30 -7.44 10.13
CA TYR A 58 -0.60 -7.60 11.55
C TYR A 58 -1.81 -8.51 11.79
N ALA A 59 -2.84 -8.44 10.95
CA ALA A 59 -4.03 -9.28 11.07
C ALA A 59 -3.69 -10.76 10.79
N GLU A 60 -2.93 -11.03 9.72
CA GLU A 60 -2.35 -12.35 9.42
C GLU A 60 -1.54 -12.89 10.60
N ALA A 61 -0.63 -12.09 11.16
CA ALA A 61 0.21 -12.48 12.30
C ALA A 61 -0.60 -12.76 13.58
N ARG A 62 -1.73 -12.08 13.76
CA ARG A 62 -2.66 -12.31 14.89
C ARG A 62 -3.59 -13.51 14.67
N GLY A 63 -3.58 -14.13 13.49
CA GLY A 63 -4.49 -15.23 13.15
C GLY A 63 -5.95 -14.80 13.01
N SER A 64 -6.22 -13.50 12.87
CA SER A 64 -7.55 -12.95 12.56
C SER A 64 -7.51 -12.40 11.15
N THR A 65 -8.23 -13.00 10.21
CA THR A 65 -8.40 -12.45 8.87
C THR A 65 -9.04 -11.06 8.98
N PRO A 66 -8.43 -9.99 8.45
CA PRO A 66 -9.03 -8.67 8.48
C PRO A 66 -10.32 -8.69 7.65
N PRO A 67 -11.39 -7.98 8.06
CA PRO A 67 -12.63 -7.94 7.29
C PRO A 67 -12.33 -7.41 5.88
N PRO A 68 -12.96 -7.97 4.82
CA PRO A 68 -12.84 -7.40 3.48
C PRO A 68 -13.35 -5.95 3.53
N VAL A 69 -12.60 -5.05 2.91
CA VAL A 69 -13.03 -3.67 2.70
C VAL A 69 -14.31 -3.69 1.87
N SER A 70 -15.46 -3.50 2.51
CA SER A 70 -16.68 -3.10 1.81
C SER A 70 -16.46 -1.67 1.33
N ALA A 71 -16.42 -1.48 0.01
CA ALA A 71 -16.46 -0.19 -0.65
C ALA A 71 -17.91 0.33 -0.79
N ASP A 72 -18.76 0.04 0.19
CA ASP A 72 -20.16 0.41 0.18
C ASP A 72 -20.42 1.40 1.31
N ASP A 73 -20.32 2.68 0.98
CA ASP A 73 -21.11 3.77 1.59
C ASP A 73 -20.73 5.07 0.86
N GLU A 74 -21.42 5.38 -0.26
CA GLU A 74 -21.97 6.73 -0.55
C GLU A 74 -22.70 6.76 -1.93
N ASP A 75 -23.68 5.89 -2.18
CA ASP A 75 -24.71 6.09 -3.23
C ASP A 75 -26.10 6.17 -2.54
N ALA A 76 -26.28 7.20 -1.71
CA ALA A 76 -27.55 7.45 -1.00
C ALA A 76 -27.79 8.94 -0.65
N ARG A 77 -27.22 9.90 -1.41
CA ARG A 77 -27.57 11.32 -1.28
C ARG A 77 -27.75 11.99 -2.64
N THR A 78 -28.78 11.58 -3.37
CA THR A 78 -29.52 12.49 -4.27
C THR A 78 -30.99 12.04 -4.26
N SER A 79 -31.77 12.72 -3.42
CA SER A 79 -33.22 12.89 -3.55
C SER A 79 -33.50 14.36 -3.33
#